data_AF-A0A385SKU6-F1
#
_entry.id   AF-A0A385SKU6-F1
#
_cell.length_a   1.000
_cell.length_b   1.000
_cell.length_c   1.000
_cell.angle_alpha   90.00
_cell.angle_beta   90.00
_cell.angle_gamma   90.00
#
_symmetry.space_group_name_H-M   'P 1'
#
loop_
_entity.id
_entity.type
_entity.pdbx_description
1 polymer ?
#
loop_
_entity_poly.entity_id
_entity_poly.type
_entity_poly.pdbx_seq_one_letter_code
_entity_poly.pdbx_strand_id
1 'polypeptide(L)'
;MPKFKATLYKTGINTCADVPDTITRKMKSPKGRIHVKGTVNGFAFTKTLVPVKDNPYRLFVNAPTLKGANASVGETANFVITQDLHKIKKQYTMSPVFRRQLQRHKVLKDFNALTPARQQDILKYLSFVTREETLMKHAGKIIEKLKAGEKNIRIP
;
A
#
# COMPACT_ATOMS: atom_id res chain seq x y z
N MET A 1 -17.08 -16.63 5.58
CA MET A 1 -16.20 -15.95 4.59
C MET A 1 -16.44 -16.60 3.23
N PRO A 2 -16.75 -15.84 2.16
CA PRO A 2 -16.86 -16.38 0.80
C PRO A 2 -15.68 -17.26 0.40
N LYS A 3 -15.97 -18.41 -0.21
CA LYS A 3 -14.99 -19.38 -0.71
C LYS A 3 -15.18 -19.61 -2.20
N PHE A 4 -14.10 -19.81 -2.94
CA PHE A 4 -14.15 -20.17 -4.35
C PHE A 4 -12.86 -20.89 -4.76
N LYS A 5 -12.92 -21.57 -5.89
CA LYS A 5 -11.74 -22.13 -6.57
C LYS A 5 -11.45 -21.29 -7.80
N ALA A 6 -10.18 -21.05 -8.09
CA ALA A 6 -9.77 -20.36 -9.30
C ALA A 6 -8.40 -20.86 -9.77
N THR A 7 -8.24 -20.91 -11.09
CA THR A 7 -6.96 -21.24 -11.73
C THR A 7 -6.03 -20.05 -11.66
N LEU A 8 -4.80 -20.27 -11.21
CA LEU A 8 -3.74 -19.27 -11.24
C LEU A 8 -3.20 -19.13 -12.66
N TYR A 9 -3.17 -17.92 -13.20
CA TYR A 9 -2.64 -17.66 -14.55
C TYR A 9 -1.72 -16.44 -14.54
N LYS A 10 -0.98 -16.23 -15.64
CA LYS A 10 -0.11 -15.06 -15.80
C LYS A 10 -0.78 -13.95 -16.61
N THR A 11 -0.57 -12.72 -16.17
CA THR A 11 -0.80 -11.51 -16.94
C THR A 11 0.50 -10.69 -16.94
N GLY A 12 1.23 -10.73 -18.06
CA GLY A 12 2.61 -10.29 -18.12
C GLY A 12 3.48 -11.06 -17.12
N ILE A 13 4.20 -10.33 -16.27
CA ILE A 13 5.06 -10.91 -15.22
C ILE A 13 4.30 -11.34 -13.95
N ASN A 14 3.02 -10.97 -13.81
CA ASN A 14 2.28 -11.16 -12.57
C ASN A 14 1.40 -12.41 -12.61
N THR A 15 1.37 -13.17 -11.52
CA THR A 15 0.39 -14.27 -11.33
C THR A 15 -0.89 -13.73 -10.71
N CYS A 16 -2.04 -14.19 -11.21
CA CYS A 16 -3.35 -13.77 -10.73
C CYS A 16 -4.40 -14.87 -10.80
N ALA A 17 -5.53 -14.62 -10.13
CA ALA A 17 -6.75 -15.41 -10.20
C ALA A 17 -7.95 -14.47 -10.36
N ASP A 18 -8.97 -14.93 -11.08
CA ASP A 18 -10.23 -14.19 -11.23
C ASP A 18 -11.14 -14.45 -10.03
N VAL A 19 -11.65 -13.37 -9.46
CA VAL A 19 -12.57 -13.43 -8.33
C VAL A 19 -14.00 -13.40 -8.86
N PRO A 20 -14.84 -14.41 -8.54
CA PRO A 20 -16.21 -14.45 -9.03
C PRO A 20 -17.00 -13.17 -8.73
N ASP A 21 -17.73 -12.69 -9.73
CA ASP A 21 -18.58 -11.49 -9.58
C ASP A 21 -19.65 -11.66 -8.51
N THR A 22 -20.03 -12.90 -8.24
CA THR A 22 -20.96 -13.23 -7.17
C THR A 22 -20.48 -12.85 -5.77
N ILE A 23 -19.17 -12.73 -5.62
CA ILE A 23 -18.50 -12.30 -4.40
C ILE A 23 -18.26 -10.78 -4.44
N THR A 24 -17.69 -10.25 -5.51
CA THR A 24 -17.26 -8.84 -5.60
C THR A 24 -18.44 -7.87 -5.68
N ARG A 25 -19.57 -8.25 -6.28
CA ARG A 25 -20.78 -7.40 -6.35
C ARG A 25 -21.36 -7.04 -4.97
N LYS A 26 -21.02 -7.81 -3.93
CA LYS A 26 -21.48 -7.58 -2.55
C LYS A 26 -20.51 -6.67 -1.77
N MET A 27 -19.42 -6.22 -2.37
CA MET A 27 -18.34 -5.47 -1.73
C MET A 27 -18.33 -4.00 -2.18
N LYS A 28 -17.87 -3.11 -1.29
CA LYS A 28 -17.67 -1.69 -1.63
C LYS A 28 -16.38 -1.49 -2.44
N SER A 29 -16.44 -0.80 -3.57
CA SER A 29 -15.30 -0.59 -4.49
C SER A 29 -14.93 0.91 -4.64
N PRO A 30 -14.45 1.58 -3.58
CA PRO A 30 -14.04 2.97 -3.68
C PRO A 30 -12.93 3.13 -4.75
N LYS A 31 -13.17 3.97 -5.76
CA LYS A 31 -12.29 4.14 -6.93
C LYS A 31 -12.03 2.83 -7.69
N GLY A 32 -13.01 1.94 -7.72
CA GLY A 32 -12.95 0.67 -8.45
C GLY A 32 -12.04 -0.39 -7.84
N ARG A 33 -11.47 -0.19 -6.64
CA ARG A 33 -10.58 -1.17 -5.99
C ARG A 33 -11.22 -1.69 -4.70
N ILE A 34 -11.01 -2.98 -4.41
CA ILE A 34 -11.59 -3.62 -3.23
C ILE A 34 -10.46 -4.18 -2.36
N HIS A 35 -10.34 -3.68 -1.13
CA HIS A 35 -9.39 -4.26 -0.17
C HIS A 35 -9.98 -5.54 0.41
N VAL A 36 -9.16 -6.60 0.44
CA VAL A 36 -9.57 -7.91 0.93
C VAL A 36 -8.49 -8.54 1.80
N LYS A 37 -8.94 -9.34 2.75
CA LYS A 37 -8.10 -10.28 3.50
C LYS A 37 -8.67 -11.68 3.37
N GLY A 38 -7.80 -12.68 3.43
CA GLY A 38 -8.21 -14.03 3.07
C GLY A 38 -7.08 -15.05 3.14
N THR A 39 -7.31 -16.20 2.52
CA THR A 39 -6.33 -17.26 2.37
C THR A 39 -6.32 -17.83 0.95
N VAL A 40 -5.15 -18.30 0.50
CA VAL A 40 -4.97 -19.17 -0.68
C VAL A 40 -4.42 -20.50 -0.18
N ASN A 41 -5.11 -21.62 -0.40
CA ASN A 41 -4.76 -22.93 0.15
C ASN A 41 -4.45 -22.88 1.67
N GLY A 42 -5.20 -22.07 2.42
CA GLY A 42 -4.97 -21.87 3.86
C GLY A 42 -3.90 -20.84 4.23
N PHE A 43 -3.04 -20.42 3.30
CA PHE A 43 -2.02 -19.39 3.55
C PHE A 43 -2.61 -17.97 3.51
N ALA A 44 -2.44 -17.22 4.60
CA ALA A 44 -3.07 -15.92 4.78
C ALA A 44 -2.50 -14.82 3.87
N PHE A 45 -3.36 -13.89 3.46
CA PHE A 45 -2.97 -12.68 2.73
C PHE A 45 -3.85 -11.48 3.04
N THR A 46 -3.31 -10.30 2.77
CA THR A 46 -4.06 -9.04 2.63
C THR A 46 -3.68 -8.41 1.31
N LYS A 47 -4.66 -8.16 0.44
CA LYS A 47 -4.46 -7.72 -0.95
C LYS A 47 -5.56 -6.75 -1.39
N THR A 48 -5.40 -6.20 -2.58
CA THR A 48 -6.40 -5.35 -3.22
C THR A 48 -6.82 -5.99 -4.54
N LEU A 49 -8.11 -6.21 -4.72
CA LEU A 49 -8.69 -6.62 -5.99
C LEU A 49 -8.66 -5.45 -6.97
N VAL A 50 -8.26 -5.73 -8.19
CA VAL A 50 -8.10 -4.75 -9.27
C VAL A 50 -9.20 -4.96 -10.30
N PRO A 51 -9.91 -3.90 -10.73
CA PRO A 51 -10.93 -4.04 -11.75
C PRO A 51 -10.26 -4.28 -13.11
N VAL A 52 -10.89 -5.11 -13.93
CA VAL A 52 -10.51 -5.34 -15.32
C VAL A 52 -11.73 -4.98 -16.17
N LYS A 53 -11.54 -4.22 -17.25
CA LYS A 53 -12.65 -3.78 -18.11
C LYS A 53 -13.40 -5.00 -18.64
N ASP A 54 -14.72 -5.03 -18.45
CA ASP A 54 -15.64 -6.08 -18.89
C ASP A 54 -15.27 -7.51 -18.42
N ASN A 55 -14.50 -7.62 -17.34
CA ASN A 55 -14.00 -8.89 -16.81
C ASN A 55 -14.11 -8.92 -15.28
N PRO A 56 -14.06 -10.11 -14.66
CA PRO A 56 -14.02 -10.23 -13.22
C PRO A 56 -12.87 -9.46 -12.57
N TYR A 57 -13.04 -9.12 -11.30
CA TYR A 57 -11.96 -8.54 -10.51
C TYR A 57 -10.78 -9.51 -10.41
N ARG A 58 -9.58 -8.97 -10.57
CA ARG A 58 -8.35 -9.75 -10.50
C ARG A 58 -7.71 -9.67 -9.12
N LEU A 59 -7.38 -10.83 -8.56
CA LEU A 59 -6.54 -10.96 -7.38
C LEU A 59 -5.10 -11.31 -7.82
N PHE A 60 -4.16 -10.41 -7.57
CA PHE A 60 -2.75 -10.66 -7.80
C PHE A 60 -2.11 -11.43 -6.64
N VAL A 61 -1.42 -12.52 -6.96
CA VAL A 61 -0.77 -13.42 -6.01
C VAL A 61 0.74 -13.33 -6.21
N ASN A 62 1.45 -12.78 -5.24
CA ASN A 62 2.90 -12.59 -5.33
C ASN A 62 3.65 -13.88 -4.95
N ALA A 63 4.94 -13.95 -5.31
CA ALA A 63 5.78 -15.13 -5.06
C ALA A 63 5.79 -15.61 -3.59
N PRO A 64 5.85 -14.74 -2.55
CA PRO A 64 5.74 -15.19 -1.16
C PRO A 64 4.40 -15.87 -0.85
N THR A 65 3.29 -15.36 -1.37
CA THR A 65 1.97 -15.97 -1.16
C THR A 65 1.87 -17.31 -1.90
N LEU A 66 2.37 -17.40 -3.14
CA LEU A 66 2.42 -18.65 -3.91
C LEU A 66 3.22 -19.74 -3.20
N LYS A 67 4.42 -19.38 -2.72
CA LYS A 67 5.28 -20.30 -1.97
C LYS A 67 4.61 -20.76 -0.68
N GLY A 68 4.04 -19.82 0.09
CA GLY A 68 3.34 -20.15 1.34
C GLY A 68 2.07 -20.99 1.14
N ALA A 69 1.40 -20.80 0.01
CA ALA A 69 0.20 -21.55 -0.38
C ALA A 69 0.50 -22.89 -1.08
N ASN A 70 1.78 -23.20 -1.31
CA ASN A 70 2.22 -24.31 -2.16
C ASN A 70 1.41 -24.38 -3.48
N ALA A 71 1.35 -23.26 -4.19
CA ALA A 71 0.55 -23.09 -5.39
C ALA A 71 1.38 -22.55 -6.56
N SER A 72 1.11 -23.06 -7.76
CA SER A 72 1.83 -22.72 -8.99
C SER A 72 0.89 -22.17 -10.06
N VAL A 73 1.46 -21.49 -11.06
CA VAL A 73 0.72 -21.08 -12.26
C VAL A 73 0.19 -22.33 -12.97
N GLY A 74 -1.06 -22.28 -13.42
CA GLY A 74 -1.77 -23.40 -14.04
C GLY A 74 -2.61 -24.22 -13.06
N GLU A 75 -2.33 -24.13 -11.76
CA GLU A 75 -3.05 -24.90 -10.75
C GLU A 75 -4.33 -24.19 -10.29
N THR A 76 -5.32 -24.98 -9.90
CA THR A 76 -6.52 -24.49 -9.22
C THR A 76 -6.27 -24.40 -7.72
N ALA A 77 -6.36 -23.21 -7.15
CA ALA A 77 -6.20 -22.98 -5.72
C ALA A 77 -7.55 -22.69 -5.03
N ASN A 78 -7.60 -22.98 -3.73
CA ASN A 78 -8.76 -22.71 -2.89
C ASN A 78 -8.61 -21.33 -2.23
N PHE A 79 -9.53 -20.43 -2.51
CA PHE A 79 -9.53 -19.08 -1.98
C PHE A 79 -10.63 -18.90 -0.95
N VAL A 80 -10.30 -18.20 0.13
CA VAL A 80 -11.27 -17.63 1.08
C VAL A 80 -11.03 -16.14 1.12
N ILE A 81 -12.04 -15.31 0.86
CA ILE A 81 -11.87 -13.84 0.87
C ILE A 81 -12.96 -13.15 1.64
N THR A 82 -12.60 -12.04 2.29
CA THR A 82 -13.53 -11.09 2.89
C THR A 82 -13.08 -9.68 2.59
N GLN A 83 -14.04 -8.77 2.46
CA GLN A 83 -13.72 -7.37 2.34
C GLN A 83 -13.04 -6.88 3.62
N ASP A 84 -11.88 -6.26 3.46
CA ASP A 84 -11.19 -5.58 4.53
C ASP A 84 -11.60 -4.11 4.55
N LEU A 85 -12.50 -3.78 5.47
CA LEU A 85 -12.96 -2.41 5.69
C LEU A 85 -11.99 -1.61 6.55
N HIS A 86 -11.00 -2.26 7.15
CA HIS A 86 -9.98 -1.60 7.92
C HIS A 86 -8.94 -1.04 6.96
N LYS A 87 -9.24 0.13 6.37
CA LYS A 87 -8.17 0.97 5.87
C LYS A 87 -7.42 1.49 7.09
N ILE A 88 -6.47 0.70 7.60
CA ILE A 88 -5.48 1.21 8.54
C ILE A 88 -4.68 2.24 7.74
N LYS A 89 -5.14 3.49 7.73
CA LYS A 89 -4.29 4.63 7.41
C LYS A 89 -3.28 4.64 8.54
N LYS A 90 -2.19 3.89 8.37
CA LYS A 90 -1.07 3.94 9.31
C LYS A 90 -0.64 5.41 9.34
N GLN A 91 -0.94 6.09 10.43
CA GLN A 91 -0.55 7.48 10.61
C GLN A 91 0.89 7.44 11.07
N TYR A 92 1.75 8.09 10.29
CA TYR A 92 3.15 8.23 10.65
C TYR A 92 3.30 9.52 11.44
N THR A 93 3.91 9.42 12.61
CA THR A 93 4.13 10.56 13.50
C THR A 93 5.41 11.30 13.13
N MET A 94 5.43 12.61 13.37
CA MET A 94 6.63 13.43 13.21
C MET A 94 7.67 13.05 14.26
N SER A 95 8.85 12.65 13.81
CA SER A 95 9.96 12.35 14.71
C SER A 95 10.43 13.63 15.43
N PRO A 96 10.90 13.53 16.69
CA PRO A 96 11.43 14.69 17.41
C PRO A 96 12.58 15.38 16.65
N VAL A 97 13.45 14.62 15.99
CA VAL A 97 14.55 15.14 15.17
C VAL A 97 14.01 16.01 14.04
N PHE A 98 13.04 15.52 13.27
CA PHE A 98 12.48 16.28 12.16
C PHE A 98 11.72 17.52 12.64
N ARG A 99 10.98 17.42 13.75
CA ARG A 99 10.30 18.56 14.36
C ARG A 99 11.27 19.68 14.76
N ARG A 100 12.36 19.34 15.45
CA ARG A 100 13.41 20.30 15.84
C ARG A 100 14.01 20.98 14.63
N GLN A 101 14.27 20.23 13.56
CA GLN A 101 14.81 20.74 12.31
C GLN A 101 13.85 21.72 11.62
N LEU A 102 12.56 21.40 11.50
CA LEU A 102 11.53 22.31 10.97
C LEU A 102 11.43 23.62 11.78
N GLN A 103 11.49 23.52 13.11
CA GLN A 103 11.44 24.67 14.01
C GLN A 103 12.69 25.55 13.88
N ARG A 104 13.88 24.93 13.92
CA ARG A 104 15.17 25.62 13.77
C ARG A 104 15.24 26.43 12.47
N HIS A 105 14.69 25.89 11.39
CA HIS A 105 14.69 26.52 10.08
C HIS A 105 13.44 27.35 9.79
N LYS A 106 12.50 27.48 10.75
CA LYS A 106 11.26 28.25 10.63
C LYS A 106 10.33 27.83 9.48
N VAL A 107 10.40 26.56 9.03
CA VAL A 107 9.62 26.01 7.90
C VAL A 107 8.47 25.09 8.33
N LEU A 108 8.08 25.11 9.61
CA LEU A 108 6.97 24.29 10.10
C LEU A 108 5.64 24.66 9.42
N LYS A 109 5.41 25.94 9.14
CA LYS A 109 4.21 26.41 8.44
C LYS A 109 4.17 25.89 7.00
N ASP A 110 5.31 25.90 6.31
CA ASP A 110 5.42 25.40 4.93
C ASP A 110 5.14 23.89 4.87
N PHE A 111 5.66 23.13 5.83
CA PHE A 111 5.35 21.71 5.95
C PHE A 111 3.84 21.47 6.17
N ASN A 112 3.22 22.24 7.08
CA ASN A 112 1.79 22.12 7.35
C ASN A 112 0.91 22.57 6.17
N ALA A 113 1.43 23.40 5.27
CA ALA A 113 0.75 23.82 4.05
C ALA A 113 0.79 22.77 2.92
N LEU A 114 1.58 21.70 3.06
CA LEU A 114 1.55 20.57 2.14
C LEU A 114 0.22 19.81 2.24
N THR A 115 -0.16 19.10 1.16
CA THR A 115 -1.35 18.23 1.22
C THR A 115 -1.19 17.15 2.29
N PRO A 116 -2.28 16.69 2.94
CA PRO A 116 -2.20 15.64 3.97
C PRO A 116 -1.51 14.36 3.47
N ALA A 117 -1.69 14.01 2.19
CA ALA A 117 -1.01 12.88 1.57
C ALA A 117 0.51 13.10 1.52
N ARG A 118 0.97 14.28 1.09
CA ARG A 118 2.39 14.59 1.01
C ARG A 118 3.05 14.64 2.39
N GLN A 119 2.36 15.21 3.39
CA GLN A 119 2.83 15.17 4.77
C GLN A 119 3.02 13.73 5.25
N GLN A 120 2.02 12.86 5.04
CA GLN A 120 2.09 11.46 5.42
C GLN A 120 3.18 10.69 4.67
N ASP A 121 3.43 10.97 3.40
CA ASP A 121 4.51 10.33 2.63
C ASP A 121 5.89 10.69 3.19
N ILE A 122 6.11 11.96 3.53
CA ILE A 122 7.36 12.41 4.17
C ILE A 122 7.54 11.75 5.54
N LEU A 123 6.50 11.78 6.38
CA LEU A 123 6.54 11.19 7.73
C LEU A 123 6.76 9.68 7.66
N LYS A 124 6.11 9.01 6.71
CA LYS A 124 6.30 7.59 6.41
C LYS A 124 7.74 7.30 6.07
N TYR A 125 8.31 8.02 5.12
CA TYR A 125 9.69 7.80 4.71
C TYR A 125 10.66 7.95 5.87
N LEU A 126 10.58 9.06 6.61
CA LEU A 126 11.49 9.34 7.72
C LEU A 126 11.34 8.30 8.84
N SER A 127 10.16 7.72 9.02
CA SER A 127 9.94 6.65 10.01
C SER A 127 10.71 5.36 9.72
N PHE A 128 11.11 5.12 8.46
CA PHE A 128 11.92 3.95 8.08
C PHE A 128 13.42 4.21 8.17
N VAL A 129 13.85 5.46 8.40
CA VAL A 129 15.26 5.81 8.53
C VAL A 129 15.70 5.59 9.98
N THR A 130 16.38 4.47 10.23
CA THR A 130 16.77 4.05 11.59
C THR A 130 18.06 4.71 12.09
N ARG A 131 18.95 5.12 11.18
CA ARG A 131 20.22 5.79 11.52
C ARG A 131 19.99 7.29 11.68
N GLU A 132 20.33 7.84 12.84
CA GLU A 132 20.08 9.25 13.17
C GLU A 132 20.81 10.22 12.22
N GLU A 133 22.05 9.93 11.85
CA GLU A 133 22.81 10.73 10.87
C GLU A 133 22.12 10.81 9.51
N THR A 134 21.63 9.67 9.01
CA THR A 134 20.89 9.59 7.76
C THR A 134 19.55 10.34 7.88
N LEU A 135 18.88 10.21 9.02
CA LEU A 135 17.63 10.92 9.30
C LEU A 135 17.84 12.44 9.26
N MET A 136 18.91 12.94 9.88
CA MET A 136 19.27 14.36 9.85
C MET A 136 19.57 14.83 8.43
N LYS A 137 20.36 14.07 7.66
CA LYS A 137 20.67 14.40 6.26
C LYS A 137 19.41 14.48 5.40
N HIS A 138 18.51 13.52 5.55
CA HIS A 138 17.28 13.45 4.77
C HIS A 138 16.28 14.55 5.17
N ALA A 139 16.16 14.80 6.48
CA ALA A 139 15.40 15.94 7.00
C ALA A 139 15.94 17.27 6.44
N GLY A 140 17.25 17.44 6.38
CA GLY A 140 17.90 18.63 5.80
C GLY A 140 17.50 18.86 4.34
N LYS A 141 17.56 17.81 3.50
CA LYS A 141 17.10 17.90 2.09
C LYS A 141 15.63 18.32 2.00
N ILE A 142 14.75 17.76 2.83
CA ILE A 142 13.33 18.15 2.83
C ILE A 142 13.16 19.61 3.24
N ILE A 143 13.94 20.10 4.20
CA ILE A 143 13.91 21.51 4.63
C ILE A 143 14.37 22.44 3.52
N GLU A 144 15.42 22.11 2.78
CA GLU A 144 15.87 22.91 1.64
C GLU A 144 14.75 23.06 0.60
N LYS A 145 14.03 21.97 0.34
CA LYS A 145 12.88 21.96 -0.57
C LYS A 145 11.71 22.78 -0.05
N LEU A 146 11.41 22.71 1.25
CA LEU A 146 10.40 23.55 1.89
C LEU A 146 10.75 25.04 1.80
N LYS A 147 12.01 25.40 2.06
CA LYS A 147 12.50 26.78 1.92
C LYS A 147 12.38 27.32 0.50
N ALA A 148 12.54 26.45 -0.50
CA ALA A 148 12.34 26.78 -1.90
C ALA A 148 10.86 26.89 -2.31
N GLY A 149 9.92 26.68 -1.39
CA GLY A 149 8.48 26.73 -1.66
C GLY A 149 7.96 25.53 -2.45
N GLU A 150 8.74 24.45 -2.57
CA GLU A 150 8.35 23.27 -3.33
C GLU A 150 7.21 22.50 -2.64
N LYS A 151 6.07 22.35 -3.34
CA LYS A 151 4.92 21.58 -2.83
C LYS A 151 4.99 20.09 -3.16
N ASN A 152 5.74 19.72 -4.20
CA ASN A 152 5.94 18.35 -4.65
C ASN A 152 7.33 17.85 -4.27
N ILE A 153 7.60 17.81 -2.97
CA ILE A 153 8.90 17.40 -2.44
C ILE A 153 9.18 15.95 -2.83
N ARG A 154 10.23 15.76 -3.63
CA ARG A 154 10.79 14.44 -3.90
C ARG A 154 11.55 13.98 -2.65
N ILE A 155 11.11 12.86 -2.11
CA ILE A 155 11.72 12.23 -0.96
C ILE A 155 13.08 11.64 -1.38
N PRO A 156 14.16 11.81 -0.59
CA PRO A 156 15.50 11.36 -0.94
C PRO A 156 15.66 9.85 -1.13
#